data_AF-K1ZZ81-F1
#
_entry.id   AF-K1ZZ81-F1
#
_cell.length_a   1.000
_cell.length_b   1.000
_cell.length_c   1.000
_cell.angle_alpha   90.00
_cell.angle_beta   90.00
_cell.angle_gamma   90.00
#
_symmetry.space_group_name_H-M   'P 1'
#
loop_
_entity.id
_entity.type
_entity.pdbx_description
1 polymer ?
#
loop_
_entity_poly.entity_id
_entity_poly.type
_entity_poly.pdbx_seq_one_letter_code
_entity_poly.pdbx_strand_id
1 'polypeptide(L)'
;MVPKYYSDKLYIGNPKSPVGLITLWSVKEKICKEIPKQSFRVAGQLYSKRGINFLIRNIFANPEVRYIVVCGRDETKTGKILLDFARKGIDKNFKICGSDFSIDKNIPRKDIDLLRKKVEFVDLIGKDDPKVIAKALAGCSKLSGPFTKPKLFPMPKADKLDKLPFESGMNVVRADYIEDAWPKVLRRLLMFGSESRHFHGSMVREIFNLSVVVSKEDPSNPKLIKEFGFDKKELSDYIKNFLSSKKGKEEYTYGNRMRAFGNLDQIKEIERKINGYLSDRGALAVLWDPKTDNAPRKVPCLALVQCNGEGERLHMTAYFRSNDMFNAWPRNAFALRALQREIAEHLKLKVGWLNTISNCAHIYENEWQSAGEISKKCLKRPLLETDARGNLLILVDGKKIIVEQIAPSGESLRKFSFDGMLPKAALVAARKLYDEEVFGNISHAFDLGTELQKAEFAIKKSLKYEQDKPLHF
;
A
#
# COMPACT_ATOMS: atom_id res chain seq x y z
N MET A 1 29.36 -19.95 0.78
CA MET A 1 27.94 -20.20 0.47
C MET A 1 27.24 -18.87 0.22
N VAL A 2 26.45 -18.76 -0.85
CA VAL A 2 25.73 -17.55 -1.27
C VAL A 2 24.53 -17.30 -0.34
N PRO A 3 24.12 -16.04 -0.06
CA PRO A 3 22.87 -15.76 0.68
C PRO A 3 21.68 -16.50 0.07
N LYS A 4 20.76 -16.99 0.91
CA LYS A 4 19.60 -17.76 0.40
C LYS A 4 18.49 -16.85 -0.12
N TYR A 5 18.24 -15.74 0.57
CA TYR A 5 17.20 -14.78 0.22
C TYR A 5 17.81 -13.52 -0.35
N TYR A 6 17.25 -13.04 -1.45
CA TYR A 6 17.65 -11.81 -2.17
C TYR A 6 19.12 -11.79 -2.59
N SER A 7 19.71 -12.94 -2.96
CA SER A 7 21.12 -13.03 -3.38
C SER A 7 21.46 -12.08 -4.53
N ASP A 8 20.52 -11.87 -5.45
CA ASP A 8 20.60 -10.95 -6.58
C ASP A 8 20.66 -9.47 -6.17
N LYS A 9 20.16 -9.14 -4.98
CA LYS A 9 20.12 -7.77 -4.45
C LYS A 9 21.26 -7.44 -3.49
N LEU A 10 22.12 -8.40 -3.18
CA LEU A 10 23.18 -8.25 -2.19
C LEU A 10 24.52 -7.98 -2.87
N TYR A 11 25.32 -7.14 -2.24
CA TYR A 11 26.67 -6.85 -2.68
C TYR A 11 27.63 -7.86 -2.04
N ILE A 12 28.20 -8.74 -2.86
CA ILE A 12 29.07 -9.82 -2.37
C ILE A 12 30.50 -9.30 -2.18
N GLY A 13 31.03 -9.51 -0.98
CA GLY A 13 32.41 -9.22 -0.61
C GLY A 13 33.23 -10.51 -0.50
N ASN A 14 34.02 -10.64 0.55
CA ASN A 14 34.87 -11.79 0.81
C ASN A 14 34.15 -12.92 1.55
N PRO A 15 34.00 -14.13 0.95
CA PRO A 15 33.39 -15.29 1.61
C PRO A 15 34.11 -15.79 2.87
N LYS A 16 35.30 -15.27 3.22
CA LYS A 16 36.00 -15.57 4.48
C LYS A 16 35.76 -14.55 5.58
N SER A 17 35.28 -13.35 5.25
CA SER A 17 34.98 -12.33 6.27
C SER A 17 33.83 -12.79 7.18
N PRO A 18 33.88 -12.56 8.50
CA PRO A 18 32.77 -12.87 9.40
C PRO A 18 31.71 -11.76 9.45
N VAL A 19 31.83 -10.72 8.62
CA VAL A 19 31.04 -9.48 8.78
C VAL A 19 29.95 -9.35 7.71
N GLY A 20 28.71 -9.18 8.12
CA GLY A 20 27.63 -8.67 7.29
C GLY A 20 27.45 -7.16 7.47
N LEU A 21 27.24 -6.43 6.38
CA LEU A 21 27.03 -4.99 6.37
C LEU A 21 25.59 -4.65 5.97
N ILE A 22 24.91 -3.84 6.77
CA ILE A 22 23.57 -3.32 6.50
C ILE A 22 23.68 -1.82 6.32
N THR A 23 23.16 -1.31 5.21
CA THR A 23 23.26 0.11 4.82
C THR A 23 21.93 0.87 4.90
N LEU A 24 20.88 0.21 5.41
CA LEU A 24 19.54 0.77 5.58
C LEU A 24 19.06 1.48 4.30
N TRP A 25 18.64 2.75 4.37
CA TRP A 25 18.21 3.54 3.21
C TRP A 25 19.37 4.19 2.43
N SER A 26 20.60 4.08 2.90
CA SER A 26 21.76 4.54 2.13
C SER A 26 22.09 3.55 1.02
N VAL A 27 22.38 4.06 -0.18
CA VAL A 27 22.65 3.23 -1.37
C VAL A 27 23.91 2.39 -1.16
N LYS A 28 23.75 1.07 -1.03
CA LYS A 28 24.85 0.15 -0.72
C LYS A 28 25.99 0.21 -1.73
N GLU A 29 25.69 0.39 -3.02
CA GLU A 29 26.70 0.45 -4.08
C GLU A 29 27.62 1.66 -3.92
N LYS A 30 27.11 2.80 -3.43
CA LYS A 30 27.94 3.98 -3.17
C LYS A 30 28.89 3.73 -2.02
N ILE A 31 28.38 3.18 -0.92
CA ILE A 31 29.18 2.85 0.27
C ILE A 31 30.22 1.76 -0.06
N CYS A 32 29.79 0.65 -0.68
CA CYS A 32 30.65 -0.52 -0.91
C CYS A 32 31.70 -0.31 -2.01
N LYS A 33 31.56 0.71 -2.86
CA LYS A 33 32.60 1.08 -3.85
C LYS A 33 33.84 1.68 -3.19
N GLU A 34 33.65 2.36 -2.06
CA GLU A 34 34.72 3.09 -1.35
C GLU A 34 35.27 2.32 -0.15
N ILE A 35 34.78 1.10 0.09
CA ILE A 35 35.23 0.22 1.18
C ILE A 35 35.90 -1.03 0.56
N PRO A 36 37.03 -1.51 1.11
CA PRO A 36 37.66 -2.73 0.62
C PRO A 36 36.70 -3.92 0.66
N LYS A 37 36.53 -4.61 -0.47
CA LYS A 37 35.68 -5.82 -0.57
C LYS A 37 36.06 -6.92 0.42
N GLN A 38 37.30 -6.92 0.92
CA GLN A 38 37.80 -7.89 1.90
C GLN A 38 37.24 -7.67 3.31
N SER A 39 36.75 -6.46 3.61
CA SER A 39 36.31 -6.06 4.95
C SER A 39 34.94 -6.60 5.35
N PHE A 40 34.16 -7.13 4.40
CA PHE A 40 32.84 -7.68 4.67
C PHE A 40 32.56 -8.88 3.76
N ARG A 41 31.66 -9.76 4.20
CA ARG A 41 31.19 -10.93 3.44
C ARG A 41 30.09 -10.57 2.46
N VAL A 42 29.11 -9.83 2.97
CA VAL A 42 27.92 -9.45 2.21
C VAL A 42 27.41 -8.12 2.73
N ALA A 43 26.97 -7.26 1.81
CA ALA A 43 26.30 -6.01 2.15
C ALA A 43 24.90 -5.92 1.53
N GLY A 44 23.95 -5.36 2.27
CA GLY A 44 22.56 -5.22 1.84
C GLY A 44 21.91 -3.94 2.36
N GLN A 45 20.81 -3.55 1.71
CA GLN A 45 19.92 -2.51 2.23
C GLN A 45 18.78 -3.17 2.99
N LEU A 46 18.41 -2.60 4.13
CA LEU A 46 17.34 -3.11 4.98
C LEU A 46 16.30 -2.00 5.17
N TYR A 47 15.31 -1.98 4.28
CA TYR A 47 14.33 -0.90 4.19
C TYR A 47 13.11 -1.06 5.09
N SER A 48 12.74 -2.31 5.39
CA SER A 48 11.50 -2.63 6.11
C SER A 48 11.76 -3.58 7.27
N LYS A 49 10.92 -3.47 8.31
CA LYS A 49 10.94 -4.31 9.51
C LYS A 49 10.92 -5.81 9.15
N ARG A 50 10.16 -6.21 8.12
CA ARG A 50 10.10 -7.59 7.59
C ARG A 50 11.45 -8.12 7.11
N GLY A 51 12.32 -7.26 6.60
CA GLY A 51 13.66 -7.65 6.16
C GLY A 51 14.49 -8.30 7.28
N ILE A 52 14.17 -8.03 8.55
CA ILE A 52 14.82 -8.66 9.72
C ILE A 52 14.61 -10.18 9.70
N ASN A 53 13.42 -10.66 9.33
CA ASN A 53 13.11 -12.10 9.25
C ASN A 53 13.94 -12.81 8.17
N PHE A 54 14.23 -12.13 7.06
CA PHE A 54 15.10 -12.66 6.01
C PHE A 54 16.58 -12.57 6.37
N LEU A 55 16.98 -11.48 7.02
CA LEU A 55 18.33 -11.31 7.56
C LEU A 55 18.68 -12.46 8.51
N ILE A 56 17.81 -12.73 9.49
CA ILE A 56 18.01 -13.83 10.46
C ILE A 56 18.17 -15.16 9.71
N ARG A 57 17.29 -15.46 8.75
CA ARG A 57 17.39 -16.69 7.94
C ARG A 57 18.67 -16.77 7.12
N ASN A 58 19.13 -15.66 6.55
CA ASN A 58 20.39 -15.61 5.81
C ASN A 58 21.60 -15.82 6.73
N ILE A 59 21.59 -15.28 7.96
CA ILE A 59 22.63 -15.53 8.97
C ILE A 59 22.66 -17.02 9.35
N PHE A 60 21.50 -17.65 9.57
CA PHE A 60 21.45 -19.09 9.87
C PHE A 60 21.84 -19.98 8.69
N ALA A 61 21.55 -19.57 7.46
CA ALA A 61 22.03 -20.25 6.27
C ALA A 61 23.56 -20.10 6.10
N ASN A 62 24.14 -19.04 6.66
CA ASN A 62 25.58 -18.74 6.59
C ASN A 62 26.14 -18.38 7.99
N PRO A 63 26.28 -19.38 8.88
CA PRO A 63 26.59 -19.16 10.30
C PRO A 63 28.01 -18.64 10.55
N GLU A 64 28.81 -18.47 9.50
CA GLU A 64 30.10 -17.77 9.54
C GLU A 64 29.97 -16.27 9.78
N VAL A 65 28.76 -15.70 9.58
CA VAL A 65 28.50 -14.30 9.92
C VAL A 65 28.42 -14.17 11.44
N ARG A 66 29.41 -13.48 12.02
CA ARG A 66 29.55 -13.22 13.46
C ARG A 66 29.39 -11.76 13.84
N TYR A 67 29.43 -10.87 12.86
CA TYR A 67 29.22 -9.44 13.04
C TYR A 67 28.18 -8.93 12.06
N ILE A 68 27.28 -8.06 12.53
CA ILE A 68 26.36 -7.28 11.70
C ILE A 68 26.60 -5.81 11.98
N VAL A 69 27.21 -5.11 11.03
CA VAL A 69 27.39 -3.65 11.11
C VAL A 69 26.18 -2.98 10.47
N VAL A 70 25.48 -2.13 11.24
CA VAL A 70 24.25 -1.44 10.81
C VAL A 70 24.56 0.04 10.64
N CYS A 71 24.62 0.52 9.39
CA CYS A 71 24.94 1.90 9.06
C CYS A 71 23.93 2.52 8.08
N GLY A 72 24.11 3.80 7.78
CA GLY A 72 23.26 4.55 6.85
C GLY A 72 22.01 5.15 7.49
N ARG A 73 21.18 5.78 6.65
CA ARG A 73 19.95 6.47 7.08
C ARG A 73 18.85 5.48 7.45
N ASP A 74 18.19 5.70 8.59
CA ASP A 74 17.13 4.83 9.11
C ASP A 74 15.74 5.47 9.00
N GLU A 75 15.25 5.66 7.77
CA GLU A 75 13.99 6.36 7.49
C GLU A 75 12.74 5.62 8.05
N THR A 76 12.87 4.32 8.35
CA THR A 76 11.77 3.47 8.83
C THR A 76 12.00 2.88 10.22
N LYS A 77 13.01 3.38 10.94
CA LYS A 77 13.45 2.87 12.26
C LYS A 77 13.76 1.36 12.25
N THR A 78 14.00 0.79 11.08
CA THR A 78 14.23 -0.64 10.91
C THR A 78 15.57 -1.03 11.53
N GLY A 79 16.60 -0.19 11.36
CA GLY A 79 17.90 -0.39 12.00
C GLY A 79 17.77 -0.37 13.51
N LYS A 80 17.05 0.62 14.07
CA LYS A 80 16.78 0.70 15.50
C LYS A 80 16.07 -0.56 16.03
N ILE A 81 15.05 -1.05 15.33
CA ILE A 81 14.32 -2.28 15.70
C ILE A 81 15.23 -3.51 15.64
N LEU A 82 16.13 -3.59 14.66
CA LEU A 82 17.13 -4.67 14.59
C LEU A 82 18.10 -4.64 15.77
N LEU A 83 18.53 -3.46 16.21
CA LEU A 83 19.38 -3.31 17.38
C LEU A 83 18.63 -3.60 18.69
N ASP A 84 17.36 -3.22 18.78
CA ASP A 84 16.48 -3.61 19.90
C ASP A 84 16.28 -5.13 19.95
N PHE A 85 16.14 -5.80 18.80
CA PHE A 85 16.15 -7.27 18.71
C PHE A 85 17.45 -7.86 19.27
N ALA A 86 18.60 -7.34 18.86
CA ALA A 86 19.89 -7.81 19.35
C ALA A 86 19.98 -7.66 20.89
N ARG A 87 19.71 -6.45 21.40
CA ARG A 87 19.88 -6.08 22.81
C ARG A 87 18.80 -6.69 23.72
N LYS A 88 17.52 -6.51 23.38
CA LYS A 88 16.37 -6.80 24.25
C LYS A 88 15.67 -8.14 23.93
N GLY A 89 15.81 -8.65 22.71
CA GLY A 89 15.21 -9.91 22.30
C GLY A 89 13.73 -9.82 21.98
N ILE A 90 13.04 -10.96 22.16
CA ILE A 90 11.62 -11.12 21.82
C ILE A 90 10.79 -11.54 23.03
N ASP A 91 9.53 -11.11 23.08
CA ASP A 91 8.52 -11.49 24.09
C ASP A 91 7.84 -12.83 23.77
N LYS A 92 6.95 -13.30 24.67
CA LYS A 92 6.22 -14.58 24.51
C LYS A 92 5.46 -14.73 23.18
N ASN A 93 5.12 -13.62 22.53
CA ASN A 93 4.41 -13.58 21.25
C ASN A 93 5.35 -13.41 20.04
N PHE A 94 6.66 -13.60 20.24
CA PHE A 94 7.72 -13.38 19.25
C PHE A 94 7.89 -11.91 18.82
N LYS A 95 7.30 -10.97 19.55
CA LYS A 95 7.43 -9.55 19.29
C LYS A 95 8.76 -9.03 19.81
N ILE A 96 9.50 -8.27 19.01
CA ILE A 96 10.76 -7.65 19.43
C ILE A 96 10.44 -6.63 20.54
N CYS A 97 11.06 -6.82 21.70
CA CYS A 97 10.85 -6.01 22.89
C CYS A 97 11.13 -4.53 22.60
N GLY A 98 10.13 -3.67 22.80
CA GLY A 98 10.22 -2.23 22.53
C GLY A 98 9.89 -1.81 21.10
N SER A 99 9.40 -2.72 20.25
CA SER A 99 8.95 -2.41 18.89
C SER A 99 7.50 -2.86 18.65
N ASP A 100 6.97 -2.62 17.46
CA ASP A 100 5.70 -3.14 16.95
C ASP A 100 5.86 -4.37 16.05
N PHE A 101 7.08 -4.89 15.87
CA PHE A 101 7.38 -5.95 14.90
C PHE A 101 7.65 -7.31 15.57
N SER A 102 7.23 -8.39 14.93
CA SER A 102 7.42 -9.77 15.41
C SER A 102 8.30 -10.59 14.48
N ILE A 103 9.15 -11.41 15.09
CA ILE A 103 9.93 -12.42 14.37
C ILE A 103 9.02 -13.60 14.00
N ASP A 104 9.25 -14.20 12.83
CA ASP A 104 8.46 -15.34 12.39
C ASP A 104 8.55 -16.51 13.38
N LYS A 105 7.40 -17.04 13.79
CA LYS A 105 7.28 -18.19 14.70
C LYS A 105 7.93 -19.47 14.17
N ASN A 106 8.16 -19.55 12.86
CA ASN A 106 8.87 -20.66 12.22
C ASN A 106 10.37 -20.70 12.55
N ILE A 107 10.93 -19.62 13.11
CA ILE A 107 12.30 -19.58 13.62
C ILE A 107 12.23 -19.90 15.11
N PRO A 108 12.74 -21.05 15.58
CA PRO A 108 12.62 -21.44 16.99
C PRO A 108 13.25 -20.40 17.93
N ARG A 109 12.60 -20.14 19.07
CA ARG A 109 13.09 -19.20 20.08
C ARG A 109 14.53 -19.50 20.54
N LYS A 110 14.87 -20.78 20.71
CA LYS A 110 16.24 -21.22 21.04
C LYS A 110 17.28 -20.75 20.04
N ASP A 111 16.92 -20.73 18.75
CA ASP A 111 17.80 -20.28 17.67
C ASP A 111 17.88 -18.76 17.67
N ILE A 112 16.76 -18.06 17.84
CA ILE A 112 16.75 -16.59 18.00
C ILE A 112 17.69 -16.14 19.13
N ASP A 113 17.61 -16.79 20.29
CA ASP A 113 18.47 -16.46 21.44
C ASP A 113 19.93 -16.86 21.21
N LEU A 114 20.19 -17.96 20.50
CA LEU A 114 21.55 -18.36 20.10
C LEU A 114 22.20 -17.30 19.19
N LEU A 115 21.47 -16.83 18.18
CA LEU A 115 21.97 -15.80 17.26
C LEU A 115 22.34 -14.53 18.02
N ARG A 116 21.44 -14.05 18.89
CA ARG A 116 21.69 -12.84 19.70
C ARG A 116 22.92 -12.97 20.60
N LYS A 117 23.21 -14.17 21.11
CA LYS A 117 24.38 -14.43 21.96
C LYS A 117 25.69 -14.58 21.18
N LYS A 118 25.62 -15.03 19.92
CA LYS A 118 26.81 -15.43 19.14
C LYS A 118 27.17 -14.46 18.02
N VAL A 119 26.27 -13.56 17.64
CA VAL A 119 26.46 -12.55 16.61
C VAL A 119 26.43 -11.17 17.25
N GLU A 120 27.48 -10.38 17.02
CA GLU A 120 27.60 -9.02 17.54
C GLU A 120 26.99 -8.02 16.54
N PHE A 121 26.23 -7.05 17.07
CA PHE A 121 25.58 -6.01 16.27
C PHE A 121 26.23 -4.66 16.58
N VAL A 122 26.85 -4.07 15.55
CA VAL A 122 27.55 -2.78 15.66
C VAL A 122 26.64 -1.67 15.15
N ASP A 123 26.42 -0.68 16.00
CA ASP A 123 25.54 0.47 15.74
C ASP A 123 26.32 1.62 15.12
N LEU A 124 26.04 1.89 13.84
CA LEU A 124 26.51 3.06 13.10
C LEU A 124 25.33 3.76 12.41
N ILE A 125 24.12 3.67 12.97
CA ILE A 125 22.94 4.28 12.38
C ILE A 125 23.16 5.78 12.21
N GLY A 126 22.77 6.31 11.05
CA GLY A 126 22.98 7.70 10.66
C GLY A 126 24.38 8.01 10.12
N LYS A 127 25.33 7.07 10.15
CA LYS A 127 26.66 7.22 9.54
C LYS A 127 26.68 6.60 8.15
N ASP A 128 27.00 7.39 7.14
CA ASP A 128 27.12 6.94 5.74
C ASP A 128 28.50 7.20 5.13
N ASP A 129 29.46 7.71 5.92
CA ASP A 129 30.86 7.92 5.54
C ASP A 129 31.60 6.56 5.41
N PRO A 130 32.09 6.21 4.21
CA PRO A 130 32.85 4.97 3.99
C PRO A 130 34.07 4.80 4.89
N LYS A 131 34.76 5.88 5.28
CA LYS A 131 35.94 5.80 6.15
C LYS A 131 35.58 5.36 7.57
N VAL A 132 34.49 5.91 8.11
CA VAL A 132 33.97 5.54 9.44
C VAL A 132 33.52 4.09 9.43
N ILE A 133 32.80 3.67 8.38
CA ILE A 133 32.32 2.30 8.22
C ILE A 133 33.50 1.32 8.08
N ALA A 134 34.49 1.64 7.24
CA ALA A 134 35.68 0.80 7.05
C ALA A 134 36.47 0.58 8.35
N LYS A 135 36.62 1.63 9.17
CA LYS A 135 37.25 1.53 10.49
C LYS A 135 36.50 0.57 11.42
N ALA A 136 35.17 0.62 11.43
CA ALA A 136 34.37 -0.30 12.24
C ALA A 136 34.43 -1.74 11.73
N LEU A 137 34.43 -1.95 10.41
CA LEU A 137 34.59 -3.27 9.80
C LEU A 137 35.95 -3.89 10.17
N ALA A 138 37.03 -3.11 10.19
CA ALA A 138 38.36 -3.57 10.60
C ALA A 138 38.41 -4.03 12.07
N GLY A 139 37.57 -3.45 12.94
CA GLY A 139 37.44 -3.87 14.34
C GLY A 139 36.71 -5.20 14.55
N CYS A 140 36.03 -5.72 13.52
CA CYS A 140 35.20 -6.92 13.59
C CYS A 140 36.00 -8.21 13.30
N SER A 141 37.04 -8.49 14.08
CA SER A 141 37.99 -9.59 13.83
C SER A 141 38.07 -10.66 14.94
N LYS A 142 37.53 -10.39 16.13
CA LYS A 142 37.69 -11.27 17.30
C LYS A 142 36.90 -12.58 17.19
N LEU A 143 35.70 -12.52 16.63
CA LEU A 143 34.83 -13.69 16.46
C LEU A 143 35.07 -14.32 15.09
N SER A 144 35.44 -15.60 15.08
CA SER A 144 35.67 -16.37 13.86
C SER A 144 34.94 -17.72 13.92
N GLY A 145 34.78 -18.33 12.73
CA GLY A 145 34.14 -19.63 12.55
C GLY A 145 32.63 -19.63 12.76
N PRO A 146 31.96 -20.72 12.33
CA PRO A 146 30.52 -20.81 12.36
C PRO A 146 29.99 -20.99 13.78
N PHE A 147 28.97 -20.22 14.17
CA PHE A 147 28.39 -20.35 15.53
C PHE A 147 27.41 -21.52 15.67
N THR A 148 27.04 -22.17 14.56
CA THR A 148 26.17 -23.35 14.52
C THR A 148 26.31 -24.04 13.15
N LYS A 149 25.70 -25.23 12.98
CA LYS A 149 25.54 -25.84 11.65
C LYS A 149 24.54 -25.02 10.82
N PRO A 150 24.73 -24.86 9.49
CA PRO A 150 23.78 -24.14 8.65
C PRO A 150 22.34 -24.64 8.84
N LYS A 151 21.40 -23.72 9.05
CA LYS A 151 19.97 -24.01 9.24
C LYS A 151 19.12 -23.26 8.24
N LEU A 152 18.06 -23.90 7.78
CA LEU A 152 17.08 -23.33 6.87
C LEU A 152 15.72 -23.32 7.58
N PHE A 153 15.14 -22.15 7.76
CA PHE A 153 13.80 -22.02 8.32
C PHE A 153 12.77 -21.73 7.22
N PRO A 154 11.64 -22.46 7.19
CA PRO A 154 10.61 -22.24 6.19
C PRO A 154 9.95 -20.86 6.35
N MET A 155 9.46 -20.31 5.24
CA MET A 155 8.58 -19.15 5.28
C MET A 155 7.24 -19.53 5.92
N PRO A 156 6.56 -18.60 6.60
CA PRO A 156 5.18 -18.83 7.04
C PRO A 156 4.34 -19.22 5.82
N LYS A 157 3.65 -20.37 5.91
CA LYS A 157 2.72 -20.76 4.85
C LYS A 157 1.50 -19.86 4.98
N ALA A 158 1.27 -19.00 3.99
CA ALA A 158 -0.04 -18.37 3.85
C ALA A 158 -1.07 -19.48 3.55
N ASP A 159 -2.26 -19.39 4.15
CA ASP A 159 -3.39 -20.21 3.72
C ASP A 159 -3.53 -20.02 2.21
N LYS A 160 -3.41 -21.10 1.45
CA LYS A 160 -3.75 -21.07 0.03
C LYS A 160 -5.25 -20.79 -0.03
N LEU A 161 -5.63 -19.53 -0.19
CA LEU A 161 -6.94 -19.21 -0.73
C LEU A 161 -7.01 -19.89 -2.10
N ASP A 162 -8.03 -20.72 -2.30
CA ASP A 162 -8.26 -21.37 -3.58
C ASP A 162 -8.29 -20.32 -4.69
N LYS A 163 -7.57 -20.61 -5.78
CA LYS A 163 -7.34 -19.67 -6.87
C LYS A 163 -8.67 -19.38 -7.57
N LEU A 164 -9.13 -18.14 -7.48
CA LEU A 164 -10.27 -17.66 -8.25
C LEU A 164 -9.79 -17.06 -9.58
N PRO A 165 -10.61 -17.11 -10.64
CA PRO A 165 -10.26 -16.54 -11.93
C PRO A 165 -9.95 -15.03 -11.81
N PHE A 166 -8.95 -14.59 -12.57
CA PHE A 166 -8.55 -13.19 -12.67
C PHE A 166 -9.48 -12.44 -13.63
N GLU A 167 -10.02 -11.30 -13.20
CA GLU A 167 -10.85 -10.43 -14.03
C GLU A 167 -9.97 -9.50 -14.89
N SER A 168 -10.07 -9.61 -16.21
CA SER A 168 -9.42 -8.70 -17.14
C SER A 168 -10.17 -7.36 -17.21
N GLY A 169 -9.50 -6.25 -16.92
CA GLY A 169 -10.08 -4.91 -17.05
C GLY A 169 -9.75 -3.98 -15.90
N MET A 170 -10.49 -2.88 -15.79
CA MET A 170 -10.36 -1.92 -14.70
C MET A 170 -11.02 -2.45 -13.43
N ASN A 171 -10.22 -2.63 -12.38
CA ASN A 171 -10.70 -3.07 -11.09
C ASN A 171 -10.92 -1.85 -10.19
N VAL A 172 -12.14 -1.60 -9.70
CA VAL A 172 -12.42 -0.37 -8.92
C VAL A 172 -12.67 -0.68 -7.45
N VAL A 173 -11.92 -0.03 -6.56
CA VAL A 173 -12.17 0.03 -5.11
C VAL A 173 -12.54 1.46 -4.75
N ARG A 174 -13.67 1.64 -4.05
CA ARG A 174 -14.09 2.95 -3.52
C ARG A 174 -14.15 2.90 -2.00
N ALA A 175 -13.70 3.97 -1.36
CA ALA A 175 -13.91 4.19 0.06
C ALA A 175 -13.83 5.69 0.40
N ASP A 176 -14.32 6.06 1.58
CA ASP A 176 -14.20 7.43 2.09
C ASP A 176 -12.77 7.72 2.55
N TYR A 177 -12.14 6.77 3.24
CA TYR A 177 -10.82 6.93 3.85
C TYR A 177 -9.82 5.87 3.38
N ILE A 178 -8.53 6.17 3.52
CA ILE A 178 -7.42 5.28 3.10
C ILE A 178 -7.43 3.99 3.92
N GLU A 179 -7.74 4.05 5.22
CA GLU A 179 -7.83 2.88 6.09
C GLU A 179 -9.01 1.95 5.77
N ASP A 180 -10.02 2.44 5.05
CA ASP A 180 -11.17 1.64 4.59
C ASP A 180 -10.88 1.02 3.21
N ALA A 181 -10.19 1.75 2.33
CA ALA A 181 -9.79 1.27 1.02
C ALA A 181 -8.73 0.17 1.10
N TRP A 182 -7.72 0.35 1.94
CA TRP A 182 -6.55 -0.53 1.98
C TRP A 182 -6.89 -2.00 2.25
N PRO A 183 -7.72 -2.37 3.25
CA PRO A 183 -8.07 -3.76 3.51
C PRO A 183 -8.88 -4.41 2.38
N LYS A 184 -9.70 -3.62 1.64
CA LYS A 184 -10.44 -4.09 0.46
C LYS A 184 -9.49 -4.42 -0.69
N VAL A 185 -8.50 -3.56 -0.92
CA VAL A 185 -7.42 -3.79 -1.89
C VAL A 185 -6.66 -5.09 -1.55
N LEU A 186 -6.24 -5.25 -0.29
CA LEU A 186 -5.53 -6.45 0.16
C LEU A 186 -6.37 -7.71 -0.05
N ARG A 187 -7.67 -7.68 0.30
CA ARG A 187 -8.59 -8.79 0.05
C ARG A 187 -8.62 -9.16 -1.43
N ARG A 188 -8.76 -8.17 -2.30
CA ARG A 188 -8.90 -8.39 -3.74
C ARG A 188 -7.64 -9.01 -4.34
N LEU A 189 -6.46 -8.48 -4.00
CA LEU A 189 -5.17 -9.05 -4.43
C LEU A 189 -4.96 -10.49 -3.93
N LEU A 190 -5.38 -10.79 -2.69
CA LEU A 190 -5.27 -12.13 -2.15
C LEU A 190 -6.21 -13.13 -2.81
N MET A 191 -7.42 -12.71 -3.16
CA MET A 191 -8.44 -13.60 -3.73
C MET A 191 -8.29 -13.78 -5.24
N PHE A 192 -7.99 -12.70 -5.96
CA PHE A 192 -8.07 -12.66 -7.43
C PHE A 192 -6.75 -12.30 -8.11
N GLY A 193 -5.70 -11.99 -7.35
CA GLY A 193 -4.41 -11.63 -7.93
C GLY A 193 -3.72 -12.82 -8.60
N SER A 194 -3.26 -12.63 -9.84
CA SER A 194 -2.45 -13.63 -10.53
C SER A 194 -1.08 -13.74 -9.87
N GLU A 195 -0.61 -14.96 -9.64
CA GLU A 195 0.73 -15.20 -9.11
C GLU A 195 1.75 -15.09 -10.24
N SER A 196 2.68 -14.15 -10.12
CA SER A 196 3.78 -13.97 -11.07
C SER A 196 5.10 -13.79 -10.34
N ARG A 197 6.20 -14.02 -11.06
CA ARG A 197 7.53 -13.80 -10.51
C ARG A 197 7.94 -12.36 -10.81
N HIS A 198 8.15 -11.57 -9.76
CA HIS A 198 8.68 -10.22 -9.92
C HIS A 198 10.10 -10.28 -10.48
N PHE A 199 10.51 -9.24 -11.22
CA PHE A 199 11.88 -9.08 -11.75
C PHE A 199 12.99 -9.21 -10.69
N HIS A 200 12.62 -9.07 -9.41
CA HIS A 200 13.48 -9.11 -8.24
C HIS A 200 13.49 -10.48 -7.54
N GLY A 201 13.00 -11.53 -8.21
CA GLY A 201 13.06 -12.93 -7.77
C GLY A 201 11.95 -13.40 -6.82
N SER A 202 11.25 -12.49 -6.13
CA SER A 202 10.13 -12.82 -5.24
C SER A 202 8.85 -13.12 -6.02
N MET A 203 8.04 -14.07 -5.54
CA MET A 203 6.67 -14.22 -6.02
C MET A 203 5.80 -13.07 -5.55
N VAL A 204 4.91 -12.63 -6.41
CA VAL A 204 3.89 -11.62 -6.11
C VAL A 204 2.52 -12.13 -6.50
N ARG A 205 1.48 -11.62 -5.83
CA ARG A 205 0.11 -11.62 -6.37
C ARG A 205 -0.17 -10.25 -6.91
N GLU A 206 -0.61 -10.17 -8.16
CA GLU A 206 -0.84 -8.91 -8.83
C GLU A 206 -2.20 -8.83 -9.52
N ILE A 207 -2.74 -7.61 -9.57
CA ILE A 207 -3.92 -7.27 -10.34
C ILE A 207 -3.56 -6.11 -11.26
N PHE A 208 -3.97 -6.24 -12.52
CA PHE A 208 -3.78 -5.18 -13.48
C PHE A 208 -4.88 -4.12 -13.42
N ASN A 209 -4.48 -2.86 -13.64
CA ASN A 209 -5.39 -1.71 -13.74
C ASN A 209 -6.33 -1.58 -12.51
N LEU A 210 -5.76 -1.59 -11.31
CA LEU A 210 -6.50 -1.36 -10.08
C LEU A 210 -6.65 0.15 -9.83
N SER A 211 -7.87 0.65 -9.92
CA SER A 211 -8.27 2.01 -9.51
C SER A 211 -8.78 2.00 -8.07
N VAL A 212 -8.17 2.83 -7.23
CA VAL A 212 -8.59 3.05 -5.83
C VAL A 212 -8.98 4.50 -5.67
N VAL A 213 -10.26 4.74 -5.35
CA VAL A 213 -10.85 6.06 -5.17
C VAL A 213 -11.12 6.33 -3.69
N VAL A 214 -10.57 7.44 -3.19
CA VAL A 214 -10.69 7.93 -1.81
C VAL A 214 -11.34 9.31 -1.82
N SER A 215 -12.46 9.47 -1.11
CA SER A 215 -13.33 10.65 -1.27
C SER A 215 -13.27 11.67 -0.13
N LYS A 216 -13.01 11.24 1.12
CA LYS A 216 -13.17 12.09 2.33
C LYS A 216 -11.93 12.18 3.22
N GLU A 217 -10.85 11.48 2.90
CA GLU A 217 -9.61 11.52 3.68
C GLU A 217 -9.12 12.96 3.93
N ASP A 218 -8.96 13.35 5.19
CA ASP A 218 -8.45 14.67 5.56
C ASP A 218 -6.91 14.65 5.63
N PRO A 219 -6.18 15.27 4.68
CA PRO A 219 -4.72 15.33 4.71
C PRO A 219 -4.16 16.12 5.91
N SER A 220 -4.96 16.92 6.61
CA SER A 220 -4.54 17.66 7.81
C SER A 220 -4.60 16.81 9.07
N ASN A 221 -5.50 15.82 9.10
CA ASN A 221 -5.67 14.92 10.22
C ASN A 221 -5.84 13.47 9.76
N PRO A 222 -4.78 12.85 9.19
CA PRO A 222 -4.86 11.50 8.65
C PRO A 222 -5.15 10.49 9.76
N LYS A 223 -6.14 9.63 9.55
CA LYS A 223 -6.47 8.56 10.48
C LYS A 223 -5.55 7.37 10.29
N LEU A 224 -4.69 7.13 11.29
CA LEU A 224 -3.72 6.04 11.25
C LEU A 224 -4.21 4.82 12.03
N ILE A 225 -4.38 3.71 11.31
CA ILE A 225 -4.54 2.39 11.94
C ILE A 225 -3.16 1.79 12.25
N LYS A 226 -3.06 0.97 13.29
CA LYS A 226 -1.79 0.36 13.73
C LYS A 226 -1.19 -0.54 12.65
N GLU A 227 -2.05 -1.15 11.84
CA GLU A 227 -1.74 -2.12 10.80
C GLU A 227 -0.93 -1.52 9.63
N PHE A 228 -0.97 -0.20 9.44
CA PHE A 228 -0.11 0.49 8.49
C PHE A 228 1.39 0.32 8.81
N GLY A 229 1.73 0.02 10.06
CA GLY A 229 3.11 -0.23 10.49
C GLY A 229 3.99 1.01 10.53
N PHE A 230 3.38 2.20 10.54
CA PHE A 230 4.05 3.49 10.68
C PHE A 230 3.29 4.49 11.54
N ASP A 231 4.02 5.42 12.15
CA ASP A 231 3.46 6.45 13.01
C ASP A 231 3.30 7.82 12.31
N LYS A 232 2.67 8.78 12.99
CA LYS A 232 2.44 10.14 12.47
C LYS A 232 3.73 10.86 12.08
N LYS A 233 4.82 10.65 12.83
CA LYS A 233 6.10 11.31 12.56
C LYS A 233 6.72 10.73 11.29
N GLU A 234 6.76 9.41 11.16
CA GLU A 234 7.26 8.72 9.97
C GLU A 234 6.44 9.09 8.73
N LEU A 235 5.11 9.26 8.87
CA LEU A 235 4.28 9.74 7.78
C LEU A 235 4.64 11.19 7.40
N SER A 236 4.78 12.09 8.38
CA SER A 236 5.13 13.49 8.15
C SER A 236 6.49 13.63 7.45
N ASP A 237 7.50 12.90 7.92
CA ASP A 237 8.84 12.87 7.31
C ASP A 237 8.77 12.35 5.86
N TYR A 238 7.96 11.32 5.61
CA TYR A 238 7.72 10.80 4.26
C TYR A 238 7.05 11.83 3.35
N ILE A 239 5.99 12.50 3.81
CA ILE A 239 5.27 13.54 3.05
C ILE A 239 6.22 14.70 2.71
N LYS A 240 7.02 15.15 3.67
CA LYS A 240 8.01 16.23 3.45
C LYS A 240 8.99 15.87 2.34
N ASN A 241 9.51 14.64 2.35
CA ASN A 241 10.40 14.15 1.30
C ASN A 241 9.68 13.97 -0.05
N PHE A 242 8.44 13.47 -0.02
CA PHE A 242 7.61 13.27 -1.22
C PHE A 242 7.32 14.59 -1.95
N LEU A 243 7.10 15.68 -1.20
CA LEU A 243 6.80 17.00 -1.75
C LEU A 243 8.07 17.83 -2.06
N SER A 244 9.25 17.41 -1.61
CA SER A 244 10.48 18.20 -1.74
C SER A 244 11.01 18.20 -3.18
N SER A 245 11.38 19.38 -3.70
CA SER A 245 12.11 19.51 -4.97
C SER A 245 13.54 18.92 -4.92
N LYS A 246 14.07 18.65 -3.72
CA LYS A 246 15.44 18.15 -3.53
C LYS A 246 15.50 16.64 -3.81
N LYS A 247 16.39 16.26 -4.72
CA LYS A 247 16.70 14.85 -5.05
C LYS A 247 17.57 14.15 -3.99
N GLY A 248 18.48 14.89 -3.35
CA GLY A 248 19.46 14.31 -2.42
C GLY A 248 20.43 13.33 -3.11
N LYS A 249 20.74 12.21 -2.45
CA LYS A 249 21.66 11.16 -2.96
C LYS A 249 20.96 10.09 -3.81
N GLU A 250 19.64 10.13 -3.96
CA GLU A 250 18.85 9.12 -4.68
C GLU A 250 18.96 9.26 -6.20
N GLU A 251 18.63 8.19 -6.94
CA GLU A 251 18.56 8.23 -8.42
C GLU A 251 17.39 9.08 -8.91
N TYR A 252 16.29 9.13 -8.15
CA TYR A 252 15.17 10.05 -8.34
C TYR A 252 14.41 10.21 -7.01
N THR A 253 13.62 11.28 -6.90
CA THR A 253 12.54 11.40 -5.90
C THR A 253 11.29 11.92 -6.60
N TYR A 254 10.10 11.58 -6.09
CA TYR A 254 8.85 12.05 -6.69
C TYR A 254 8.76 13.58 -6.66
N GLY A 255 9.06 14.20 -5.53
CA GLY A 255 9.03 15.65 -5.40
C GLY A 255 10.01 16.36 -6.35
N ASN A 256 11.21 15.81 -6.57
CA ASN A 256 12.13 16.36 -7.57
C ASN A 256 11.57 16.23 -8.99
N ARG A 257 11.00 15.08 -9.35
CA ARG A 257 10.34 14.88 -10.65
C ARG A 257 9.09 15.76 -10.83
N MET A 258 8.42 16.15 -9.75
CA MET A 258 7.26 17.04 -9.84
C MET A 258 7.64 18.52 -9.86
N ARG A 259 8.67 18.94 -9.10
CA ARG A 259 8.96 20.38 -8.86
C ARG A 259 10.24 20.92 -9.48
N ALA A 260 11.12 20.06 -9.99
CA ALA A 260 12.42 20.48 -10.53
C ALA A 260 12.88 19.58 -11.69
N PHE A 261 11.94 19.04 -12.46
CA PHE A 261 12.26 18.12 -13.53
C PHE A 261 12.70 18.91 -14.76
N GLY A 262 13.99 18.85 -15.08
CA GLY A 262 14.56 19.65 -16.16
C GLY A 262 14.43 21.15 -15.90
N ASN A 263 14.53 21.57 -14.62
CA ASN A 263 14.30 22.94 -14.14
C ASN A 263 12.85 23.44 -14.29
N LEU A 264 11.88 22.55 -14.51
CA LEU A 264 10.46 22.88 -14.53
C LEU A 264 9.78 22.44 -13.21
N ASP A 265 9.02 23.36 -12.60
CA ASP A 265 8.07 23.03 -11.54
C ASP A 265 6.70 22.73 -12.17
N GLN A 266 6.42 21.44 -12.38
CA GLN A 266 5.17 20.98 -12.99
C GLN A 266 3.96 21.21 -12.07
N ILE A 267 4.16 21.31 -10.74
CA ILE A 267 3.07 21.62 -9.81
C ILE A 267 2.64 23.08 -9.98
N LYS A 268 3.60 24.00 -10.16
CA LYS A 268 3.29 25.40 -10.50
C LYS A 268 2.59 25.53 -11.86
N GLU A 269 2.95 24.70 -12.84
CA GLU A 269 2.22 24.66 -14.11
C GLU A 269 0.79 24.13 -13.98
N ILE A 270 0.56 23.12 -13.14
CA ILE A 270 -0.79 22.65 -12.79
C ILE A 270 -1.61 23.78 -12.18
N GLU A 271 -1.07 24.47 -11.18
CA GLU A 271 -1.73 25.62 -10.54
C GLU A 271 -2.06 26.72 -11.55
N ARG A 272 -1.09 27.12 -12.38
CA ARG A 272 -1.28 28.14 -13.41
C ARG A 272 -2.40 27.78 -14.39
N LYS A 273 -2.43 26.53 -14.85
CA LYS A 273 -3.44 26.03 -15.80
C LYS A 273 -4.84 26.04 -15.19
N ILE A 274 -5.01 25.46 -14.00
CA ILE A 274 -6.31 25.40 -13.33
C ILE A 274 -6.81 26.80 -12.95
N ASN A 275 -5.92 27.70 -12.52
CA ASN A 275 -6.29 29.09 -12.24
C ASN A 275 -6.73 29.85 -13.52
N GLY A 276 -6.16 29.52 -14.68
CA GLY A 276 -6.56 30.11 -15.97
C GLY A 276 -7.86 29.51 -16.51
N TYR A 277 -8.05 28.21 -16.37
CA TYR A 277 -9.26 27.50 -16.75
C TYR A 277 -9.47 26.29 -15.83
N LEU A 278 -10.50 26.34 -14.99
CA LEU A 278 -10.73 25.38 -13.91
C LEU A 278 -10.70 23.92 -14.39
N SER A 279 -11.25 23.65 -15.56
CA SER A 279 -11.33 22.31 -16.17
C SER A 279 -10.25 22.04 -17.23
N ASP A 280 -9.09 22.74 -17.15
CA ASP A 280 -7.94 22.50 -18.04
C ASP A 280 -7.49 21.04 -17.95
N ARG A 281 -7.66 20.32 -19.06
CA ARG A 281 -7.35 18.89 -19.19
C ARG A 281 -5.84 18.61 -19.28
N GLY A 282 -5.03 19.64 -19.51
CA GLY A 282 -3.57 19.58 -19.55
C GLY A 282 -2.88 19.85 -18.21
N ALA A 283 -3.62 19.99 -17.11
CA ALA A 283 -3.08 20.16 -15.76
C ALA A 283 -2.50 18.83 -15.22
N LEU A 284 -1.32 18.44 -15.71
CA LEU A 284 -0.63 17.21 -15.35
C LEU A 284 0.88 17.39 -15.15
N ALA A 285 1.47 16.50 -14.36
CA ALA A 285 2.90 16.32 -14.16
C ALA A 285 3.32 14.91 -14.57
N VAL A 286 4.34 14.81 -15.42
CA VAL A 286 4.93 13.53 -15.87
C VAL A 286 6.21 13.29 -15.09
N LEU A 287 6.34 12.13 -14.46
CA LEU A 287 7.49 11.79 -13.61
C LEU A 287 8.48 10.84 -14.31
N TRP A 288 8.04 10.16 -15.36
CA TRP A 288 8.89 9.28 -16.17
C TRP A 288 9.77 10.09 -17.12
N ASP A 289 11.06 9.78 -17.13
CA ASP A 289 12.03 10.38 -18.04
C ASP A 289 12.50 9.36 -19.08
N PRO A 290 12.02 9.45 -20.34
CA PRO A 290 12.39 8.50 -21.38
C PRO A 290 13.90 8.41 -21.62
N LYS A 291 14.68 9.46 -21.31
CA LYS A 291 16.13 9.46 -21.52
C LYS A 291 16.87 8.64 -20.46
N THR A 292 16.40 8.64 -19.22
CA THR A 292 17.08 7.99 -18.10
C THR A 292 16.42 6.69 -17.66
N ASP A 293 15.10 6.59 -17.74
CA ASP A 293 14.34 5.55 -17.06
C ASP A 293 14.13 4.30 -17.94
N ASN A 294 14.48 4.35 -19.23
CA ASN A 294 14.44 3.19 -20.14
C ASN A 294 15.67 2.26 -20.02
N ALA A 295 16.73 2.66 -19.30
CA ALA A 295 17.96 1.87 -19.09
C ALA A 295 18.13 1.49 -17.60
N PRO A 296 17.56 0.38 -17.12
CA PRO A 296 17.04 0.29 -15.75
C PRO A 296 18.05 -0.08 -14.65
N ARG A 297 17.94 0.59 -13.49
CA ARG A 297 18.26 0.04 -12.14
C ARG A 297 17.26 0.47 -11.06
N LYS A 298 16.88 1.75 -10.97
CA LYS A 298 15.77 2.24 -10.14
C LYS A 298 15.01 3.37 -10.83
N VAL A 299 13.73 3.16 -11.07
CA VAL A 299 12.86 4.08 -11.86
C VAL A 299 11.56 4.40 -11.11
N PRO A 300 10.92 5.56 -11.35
CA PRO A 300 9.74 6.00 -10.61
C PRO A 300 8.57 5.04 -10.77
N CYS A 301 7.94 4.66 -9.66
CA CYS A 301 6.72 3.84 -9.68
C CYS A 301 5.49 4.70 -10.04
N LEU A 302 5.38 5.89 -9.43
CA LEU A 302 4.44 6.95 -9.83
C LEU A 302 4.95 7.58 -11.12
N ALA A 303 4.17 7.51 -12.20
CA ALA A 303 4.58 7.98 -13.51
C ALA A 303 3.84 9.26 -13.95
N LEU A 304 2.63 9.49 -13.46
CA LEU A 304 1.83 10.66 -13.82
C LEU A 304 0.91 11.08 -12.68
N VAL A 305 0.77 12.39 -12.48
CA VAL A 305 -0.24 13.02 -11.62
C VAL A 305 -1.01 14.02 -12.47
N GLN A 306 -2.33 13.97 -12.45
CA GLN A 306 -3.20 14.89 -13.15
C GLN A 306 -4.25 15.43 -12.20
N CYS A 307 -4.53 16.72 -12.30
CA CYS A 307 -5.54 17.41 -11.51
C CYS A 307 -6.66 17.91 -12.42
N ASN A 308 -7.88 17.93 -11.90
CA ASN A 308 -9.05 18.47 -12.59
C ASN A 308 -9.85 19.32 -11.60
N GLY A 309 -10.15 20.57 -11.95
CA GLY A 309 -11.11 21.37 -11.23
C GLY A 309 -12.54 21.09 -11.70
N GLU A 310 -13.46 20.94 -10.74
CA GLU A 310 -14.89 20.77 -11.00
C GLU A 310 -15.69 21.44 -9.88
N GLY A 311 -16.56 22.40 -10.23
CA GLY A 311 -17.24 23.23 -9.25
C GLY A 311 -16.25 23.95 -8.33
N GLU A 312 -16.39 23.76 -7.02
CA GLU A 312 -15.45 24.30 -6.03
C GLU A 312 -14.39 23.29 -5.58
N ARG A 313 -14.15 22.21 -6.34
CA ARG A 313 -13.30 21.08 -5.90
C ARG A 313 -12.15 20.81 -6.85
N LEU A 314 -11.01 20.45 -6.28
CA LEU A 314 -9.84 19.95 -7.00
C LEU A 314 -9.76 18.43 -6.86
N HIS A 315 -9.92 17.71 -7.96
CA HIS A 315 -9.77 16.26 -8.06
C HIS A 315 -8.36 15.90 -8.51
N MET A 316 -7.86 14.72 -8.10
CA MET A 316 -6.53 14.25 -8.47
C MET A 316 -6.57 12.79 -8.90
N THR A 317 -5.94 12.48 -10.03
CA THR A 317 -5.63 11.12 -10.47
C THR A 317 -4.13 10.91 -10.54
N ALA A 318 -3.64 9.83 -9.93
CA ALA A 318 -2.24 9.43 -9.94
C ALA A 318 -2.09 8.05 -10.58
N TYR A 319 -1.21 7.92 -11.57
CA TYR A 319 -0.94 6.67 -12.27
C TYR A 319 0.39 6.06 -11.85
N PHE A 320 0.34 4.82 -11.38
CA PHE A 320 1.48 4.00 -10.99
C PHE A 320 1.66 2.87 -11.99
N ARG A 321 2.85 2.75 -12.60
CA ARG A 321 3.18 1.60 -13.45
C ARG A 321 3.33 0.30 -12.64
N SER A 322 3.76 0.42 -11.38
CA SER A 322 3.97 -0.69 -10.45
C SER A 322 3.78 -0.19 -9.03
N ASN A 323 3.00 -0.88 -8.21
CA ASN A 323 2.62 -0.37 -6.89
C ASN A 323 2.59 -1.49 -5.85
N ASP A 324 3.51 -1.43 -4.88
CA ASP A 324 3.48 -2.30 -3.69
C ASP A 324 2.32 -1.83 -2.81
N MET A 325 1.22 -2.59 -2.89
CA MET A 325 -0.02 -2.24 -2.20
C MET A 325 0.06 -2.50 -0.71
N PHE A 326 1.04 -3.26 -0.21
CA PHE A 326 1.17 -3.53 1.22
C PHE A 326 2.03 -2.48 1.92
N ASN A 327 3.27 -2.27 1.47
CA ASN A 327 4.22 -1.42 2.19
C ASN A 327 4.26 0.03 1.71
N ALA A 328 3.89 0.30 0.44
CA ALA A 328 4.11 1.60 -0.18
C ALA A 328 2.80 2.39 -0.41
N TRP A 329 1.75 1.75 -0.93
CA TRP A 329 0.52 2.44 -1.32
C TRP A 329 -0.10 3.33 -0.22
N PRO A 330 -0.23 2.90 1.06
CA PRO A 330 -0.80 3.77 2.08
C PRO A 330 -0.04 5.09 2.23
N ARG A 331 1.30 5.05 2.27
CA ARG A 331 2.14 6.25 2.37
C ARG A 331 2.03 7.13 1.13
N ASN A 332 2.03 6.52 -0.05
CA ASN A 332 1.84 7.23 -1.33
C ASN A 332 0.47 7.93 -1.38
N ALA A 333 -0.60 7.26 -0.96
CA ALA A 333 -1.96 7.81 -0.95
C ALA A 333 -2.06 9.02 -0.01
N PHE A 334 -1.53 8.93 1.22
CA PHE A 334 -1.48 10.07 2.13
C PHE A 334 -0.64 11.23 1.58
N ALA A 335 0.51 10.94 0.96
CA ALA A 335 1.35 11.98 0.37
C ALA A 335 0.71 12.66 -0.86
N LEU A 336 -0.02 11.91 -1.68
CA LEU A 336 -0.83 12.46 -2.77
C LEU A 336 -1.99 13.32 -2.23
N ARG A 337 -2.66 12.91 -1.15
CA ARG A 337 -3.66 13.77 -0.48
C ARG A 337 -3.05 15.08 0.04
N ALA A 338 -1.84 15.03 0.61
CA ALA A 338 -1.13 16.23 1.05
C ALA A 338 -0.77 17.14 -0.13
N LEU A 339 -0.28 16.59 -1.25
CA LEU A 339 -0.04 17.33 -2.49
C LEU A 339 -1.34 17.97 -3.01
N GLN A 340 -2.42 17.21 -3.05
CA GLN A 340 -3.73 17.68 -3.50
C GLN A 340 -4.23 18.84 -2.64
N ARG A 341 -4.05 18.77 -1.31
CA ARG A 341 -4.39 19.87 -0.41
C ARG A 341 -3.56 21.11 -0.71
N GLU A 342 -2.24 20.97 -0.86
CA GLU A 342 -1.36 22.11 -1.16
C GLU A 342 -1.82 22.86 -2.42
N ILE A 343 -2.10 22.13 -3.50
CA ILE A 343 -2.59 22.72 -4.75
C ILE A 343 -3.98 23.36 -4.56
N ALA A 344 -4.89 22.66 -3.86
CA ALA A 344 -6.24 23.17 -3.62
C ALA A 344 -6.23 24.45 -2.78
N GLU A 345 -5.40 24.54 -1.74
CA GLU A 345 -5.23 25.73 -0.89
C GLU A 345 -4.71 26.92 -1.70
N HIS A 346 -3.70 26.73 -2.55
CA HIS A 346 -3.19 27.79 -3.43
C HIS A 346 -4.25 28.31 -4.41
N LEU A 347 -5.13 27.42 -4.88
CA LEU A 347 -6.21 27.74 -5.82
C LEU A 347 -7.51 28.16 -5.13
N LYS A 348 -7.57 28.18 -3.80
CA LYS A 348 -8.79 28.44 -3.00
C LYS A 348 -9.94 27.48 -3.33
N LEU A 349 -9.61 26.23 -3.68
CA LEU A 349 -10.56 25.15 -3.93
C LEU A 349 -10.65 24.22 -2.72
N LYS A 350 -11.76 23.49 -2.64
CA LYS A 350 -11.92 22.37 -1.70
C LYS A 350 -11.25 21.12 -2.25
N VAL A 351 -10.80 20.24 -1.36
CA VAL A 351 -10.24 18.96 -1.78
C VAL A 351 -11.36 18.05 -2.30
N GLY A 352 -11.21 17.56 -3.53
CA GLY A 352 -12.07 16.57 -4.17
C GLY A 352 -11.64 15.13 -3.88
N TRP A 353 -12.06 14.19 -4.73
CA TRP A 353 -11.61 12.79 -4.65
C TRP A 353 -10.16 12.62 -5.11
N LEU A 354 -9.48 11.59 -4.59
CA LEU A 354 -8.20 11.09 -5.06
C LEU A 354 -8.43 9.73 -5.72
N ASN A 355 -7.95 9.55 -6.96
CA ASN A 355 -7.90 8.26 -7.62
C ASN A 355 -6.45 7.83 -7.83
N THR A 356 -6.10 6.62 -7.40
CA THR A 356 -4.81 5.99 -7.77
C THR A 356 -5.08 4.85 -8.72
N ILE A 357 -4.53 4.92 -9.93
CA ILE A 357 -4.59 3.85 -10.93
C ILE A 357 -3.26 3.13 -10.92
N SER A 358 -3.26 1.85 -10.56
CA SER A 358 -2.07 1.02 -10.49
C SER A 358 -2.12 -0.02 -11.60
N ASN A 359 -1.23 0.11 -12.59
CA ASN A 359 -1.15 -0.85 -13.68
C ASN A 359 -0.68 -2.21 -13.17
N CYS A 360 0.42 -2.32 -12.41
CA CYS A 360 0.78 -3.54 -11.69
C CYS A 360 0.62 -3.34 -10.16
N ALA A 361 -0.60 -3.43 -9.65
CA ALA A 361 -0.84 -3.47 -8.20
C ALA A 361 -0.43 -4.85 -7.66
N HIS A 362 0.45 -4.91 -6.66
CA HIS A 362 0.96 -6.20 -6.19
C HIS A 362 1.23 -6.27 -4.69
N ILE A 363 1.28 -7.50 -4.18
CA ILE A 363 1.75 -7.87 -2.84
C ILE A 363 2.77 -9.02 -2.94
N TYR A 364 3.91 -8.94 -2.23
CA TYR A 364 4.91 -10.01 -2.25
C TYR A 364 4.49 -11.18 -1.36
N GLU A 365 5.01 -12.38 -1.67
CA GLU A 365 4.64 -13.64 -0.99
C GLU A 365 4.72 -13.56 0.53
N ASN A 366 5.72 -12.83 1.02
CA ASN A 366 6.01 -12.68 2.43
C ASN A 366 5.04 -11.75 3.14
N GLU A 367 4.15 -11.07 2.42
CA GLU A 367 3.06 -10.28 2.99
C GLU A 367 1.69 -10.95 2.95
N TRP A 368 1.53 -12.06 2.22
CA TRP A 368 0.20 -12.65 1.99
C TRP A 368 -0.53 -13.03 3.29
N GLN A 369 0.18 -13.66 4.23
CA GLN A 369 -0.43 -14.03 5.52
C GLN A 369 -0.91 -12.80 6.29
N SER A 370 -0.04 -11.80 6.46
CA SER A 370 -0.41 -10.58 7.21
C SER A 370 -1.52 -9.81 6.50
N ALA A 371 -1.49 -9.74 5.18
CA ALA A 371 -2.54 -9.12 4.39
C ALA A 371 -3.88 -9.82 4.63
N GLY A 372 -3.89 -11.16 4.72
CA GLY A 372 -5.08 -11.94 5.04
C GLY A 372 -5.62 -11.67 6.44
N GLU A 373 -4.73 -11.60 7.44
CA GLU A 373 -5.09 -11.26 8.82
C GLU A 373 -5.67 -9.85 8.94
N ILE A 374 -5.03 -8.85 8.32
CA ILE A 374 -5.47 -7.45 8.29
C ILE A 374 -6.83 -7.35 7.59
N SER A 375 -6.95 -7.96 6.41
CA SER A 375 -8.19 -7.96 5.63
C SER A 375 -9.36 -8.54 6.43
N LYS A 376 -9.17 -9.72 7.05
CA LYS A 376 -10.19 -10.36 7.89
C LYS A 376 -10.55 -9.51 9.12
N LYS A 377 -9.58 -8.81 9.71
CA LYS A 377 -9.78 -7.98 10.90
C LYS A 377 -10.54 -6.69 10.59
N CYS A 378 -10.14 -5.98 9.54
CA CYS A 378 -10.68 -4.66 9.21
C CYS A 378 -12.03 -4.74 8.50
N LEU A 379 -12.32 -5.81 7.76
CA LEU A 379 -13.58 -5.96 7.01
C LEU A 379 -14.70 -6.68 7.78
N LYS A 380 -14.65 -6.72 9.12
CA LYS A 380 -15.63 -7.45 9.97
C LYS A 380 -17.04 -6.87 9.98
N ARG A 381 -17.24 -5.61 9.57
CA ARG A 381 -18.55 -4.99 9.48
C ARG A 381 -18.74 -4.45 8.05
N PRO A 382 -19.91 -4.66 7.42
CA PRO A 382 -20.27 -3.88 6.24
C PRO A 382 -20.29 -2.42 6.67
N LEU A 383 -19.49 -1.58 6.01
CA LEU A 383 -19.70 -0.15 6.07
C LEU A 383 -20.96 0.13 5.25
N LEU A 384 -21.87 0.93 5.78
CA LEU A 384 -22.96 1.49 4.99
C LEU A 384 -22.30 2.42 3.96
N GLU A 385 -22.08 1.92 2.74
CA GLU A 385 -21.40 2.64 1.68
C GLU A 385 -22.44 3.39 0.86
N THR A 386 -22.36 4.71 0.88
CA THR A 386 -23.15 5.55 -0.03
C THR A 386 -22.75 5.27 -1.47
N ASP A 387 -23.72 5.12 -2.36
CA ASP A 387 -23.45 4.99 -3.79
C ASP A 387 -23.18 6.36 -4.41
N ALA A 388 -22.09 6.46 -5.17
CA ALA A 388 -21.70 7.70 -5.85
C ALA A 388 -22.73 8.16 -6.89
N ARG A 389 -23.55 7.25 -7.41
CA ARG A 389 -24.65 7.56 -8.33
C ARG A 389 -25.94 7.98 -7.61
N GLY A 390 -25.96 7.98 -6.27
CA GLY A 390 -27.11 8.32 -5.46
C GLY A 390 -27.75 7.12 -4.76
N ASN A 391 -28.56 7.43 -3.75
CA ASN A 391 -29.33 6.45 -2.99
C ASN A 391 -30.71 6.26 -3.62
N LEU A 392 -31.42 5.21 -3.21
CA LEU A 392 -32.74 4.89 -3.74
C LEU A 392 -33.77 4.79 -2.62
N LEU A 393 -34.87 5.49 -2.81
CA LEU A 393 -36.07 5.41 -1.98
C LEU A 393 -37.12 4.59 -2.74
N ILE A 394 -37.64 3.55 -2.10
CA ILE A 394 -38.74 2.75 -2.61
C ILE A 394 -40.00 3.15 -1.86
N LEU A 395 -41.06 3.40 -2.62
CA LEU A 395 -42.39 3.69 -2.12
C LEU A 395 -43.39 2.75 -2.78
N VAL A 396 -44.47 2.44 -2.07
CA VAL A 396 -45.61 1.71 -2.63
C VAL A 396 -46.78 2.67 -2.69
N ASP A 397 -47.34 2.84 -3.89
CA ASP A 397 -48.52 3.67 -4.15
C ASP A 397 -49.60 2.82 -4.85
N GLY A 398 -50.60 2.40 -4.07
CA GLY A 398 -51.61 1.44 -4.50
C GLY A 398 -50.99 0.13 -4.99
N LYS A 399 -51.11 -0.13 -6.29
CA LYS A 399 -50.55 -1.32 -6.95
C LYS A 399 -49.17 -1.09 -7.59
N LYS A 400 -48.59 0.10 -7.42
CA LYS A 400 -47.33 0.48 -8.06
C LYS A 400 -46.17 0.47 -7.07
N ILE A 401 -45.02 -0.03 -7.53
CA ILE A 401 -43.72 0.17 -6.90
C ILE A 401 -43.12 1.42 -7.51
N ILE A 402 -42.79 2.40 -6.68
CA ILE A 402 -42.14 3.64 -7.07
C ILE A 402 -40.71 3.61 -6.57
N VAL A 403 -39.75 3.90 -7.43
CA VAL A 403 -38.33 4.00 -7.07
C VAL A 403 -37.83 5.39 -7.40
N GLU A 404 -37.36 6.11 -6.41
CA GLU A 404 -36.82 7.46 -6.54
C GLU A 404 -35.32 7.44 -6.27
N GLN A 405 -34.54 7.85 -7.26
CA GLN A 405 -33.11 8.04 -7.14
C GLN A 405 -32.82 9.43 -6.59
N ILE A 406 -32.09 9.48 -5.50
CA ILE A 406 -31.78 10.69 -4.76
C ILE A 406 -30.26 10.88 -4.77
N ALA A 407 -29.79 12.06 -5.16
CA ALA A 407 -28.38 12.40 -5.11
C ALA A 407 -27.82 12.25 -3.69
N PRO A 408 -26.49 12.08 -3.52
CA PRO A 408 -25.88 12.12 -2.20
C PRO A 408 -26.15 13.42 -1.42
N SER A 409 -26.48 14.51 -2.11
CA SER A 409 -26.92 15.79 -1.53
C SER A 409 -28.35 15.80 -1.00
N GLY A 410 -29.17 14.78 -1.32
CA GLY A 410 -30.58 14.69 -0.93
C GLY A 410 -31.57 15.16 -1.99
N GLU A 411 -31.10 15.63 -3.15
CA GLU A 411 -31.97 16.08 -4.25
C GLU A 411 -32.53 14.90 -5.06
N SER A 412 -33.80 14.96 -5.45
CA SER A 412 -34.42 13.97 -6.34
C SER A 412 -33.86 14.08 -7.76
N LEU A 413 -33.40 12.97 -8.33
CA LEU A 413 -32.79 12.91 -9.66
C LEU A 413 -33.74 12.29 -10.69
N ARG A 414 -34.22 11.07 -10.42
CA ARG A 414 -35.03 10.28 -11.35
C ARG A 414 -36.08 9.50 -10.57
N LYS A 415 -37.24 9.29 -11.17
CA LYS A 415 -38.33 8.50 -10.59
C LYS A 415 -38.79 7.44 -11.58
N PHE A 416 -38.92 6.22 -11.10
CA PHE A 416 -39.37 5.05 -11.86
C PHE A 416 -40.66 4.51 -11.24
N SER A 417 -41.54 3.97 -12.07
CA SER A 417 -42.80 3.39 -11.64
C SER A 417 -43.01 2.04 -12.31
N PHE A 418 -43.33 1.03 -11.51
CA PHE A 418 -43.52 -0.34 -11.94
C PHE A 418 -44.85 -0.88 -11.42
N ASP A 419 -45.55 -1.66 -12.22
CA ASP A 419 -46.76 -2.36 -11.77
C ASP A 419 -46.35 -3.55 -10.88
N GLY A 420 -46.66 -3.45 -9.58
CA GLY A 420 -46.34 -4.46 -8.57
C GLY A 420 -47.20 -5.73 -8.66
N MET A 421 -48.28 -5.72 -9.46
CA MET A 421 -49.08 -6.92 -9.71
C MET A 421 -48.47 -7.84 -10.77
N LEU A 422 -47.52 -7.35 -11.57
CA LEU A 422 -46.86 -8.16 -12.59
C LEU A 422 -46.19 -9.40 -11.97
N PRO A 423 -46.18 -10.54 -12.68
CA PRO A 423 -45.33 -11.66 -12.30
C PRO A 423 -43.86 -11.22 -12.24
N LYS A 424 -43.21 -11.43 -11.08
CA LYS A 424 -41.81 -11.01 -10.82
C LYS A 424 -41.57 -9.51 -11.01
N ALA A 425 -42.50 -8.67 -10.54
CA ALA A 425 -42.41 -7.22 -10.65
C ALA A 425 -41.09 -6.66 -10.10
N ALA A 426 -40.56 -7.22 -9.01
CA ALA A 426 -39.28 -6.82 -8.45
C ALA A 426 -38.11 -7.06 -9.41
N LEU A 427 -38.09 -8.20 -10.12
CA LEU A 427 -37.05 -8.51 -11.09
C LEU A 427 -37.15 -7.61 -12.34
N VAL A 428 -38.38 -7.31 -12.79
CA VAL A 428 -38.61 -6.36 -13.89
C VAL A 428 -38.08 -4.98 -13.52
N ALA A 429 -38.40 -4.49 -12.31
CA ALA A 429 -37.88 -3.24 -11.79
C ALA A 429 -36.36 -3.25 -11.69
N ALA A 430 -35.77 -4.28 -11.08
CA ALA A 430 -34.32 -4.40 -10.92
C ALA A 430 -33.57 -4.41 -12.26
N ARG A 431 -34.10 -5.10 -13.29
CA ARG A 431 -33.52 -5.09 -14.64
C ARG A 431 -33.58 -3.72 -15.29
N LYS A 432 -34.72 -3.03 -15.19
CA LYS A 432 -34.85 -1.69 -15.74
C LYS A 432 -33.87 -0.71 -15.06
N LEU A 433 -33.72 -0.79 -13.74
CA LEU A 433 -32.77 0.04 -13.00
C LEU A 433 -31.31 -0.29 -13.34
N TYR A 434 -31.00 -1.56 -13.65
CA TYR A 434 -29.70 -1.98 -14.18
C TYR A 434 -29.44 -1.37 -15.57
N ASP A 435 -30.39 -1.49 -16.49
CA ASP A 435 -30.29 -0.94 -17.85
C ASP A 435 -30.15 0.59 -17.86
N GLU A 436 -30.73 1.27 -16.86
CA GLU A 436 -30.66 2.72 -16.65
C GLU A 436 -29.41 3.16 -15.84
N GLU A 437 -28.47 2.23 -15.65
CA GLU A 437 -27.19 2.40 -14.94
C GLU A 437 -27.30 3.04 -13.55
N VAL A 438 -28.38 2.75 -12.82
CA VAL A 438 -28.67 3.39 -11.53
C VAL A 438 -27.62 3.05 -10.46
N PHE A 439 -27.08 1.82 -10.48
CA PHE A 439 -26.17 1.34 -9.44
C PHE A 439 -24.70 1.61 -9.79
N GLY A 440 -23.99 2.28 -8.90
CA GLY A 440 -22.52 2.39 -8.92
C GLY A 440 -21.84 1.39 -7.98
N ASN A 441 -22.59 0.79 -7.03
CA ASN A 441 -22.12 -0.21 -6.09
C ASN A 441 -23.02 -1.46 -6.08
N ILE A 442 -22.42 -2.64 -6.27
CA ILE A 442 -23.13 -3.92 -6.31
C ILE A 442 -23.82 -4.27 -4.98
N SER A 443 -23.25 -3.84 -3.84
CA SER A 443 -23.87 -4.07 -2.53
C SER A 443 -25.20 -3.33 -2.41
N HIS A 444 -25.29 -2.12 -2.95
CA HIS A 444 -26.54 -1.35 -3.02
C HIS A 444 -27.55 -2.00 -3.98
N ALA A 445 -27.09 -2.57 -5.10
CA ALA A 445 -27.95 -3.31 -6.00
C ALA A 445 -28.58 -4.54 -5.32
N PHE A 446 -27.81 -5.25 -4.48
CA PHE A 446 -28.33 -6.38 -3.71
C PHE A 446 -29.35 -5.93 -2.65
N ASP A 447 -29.04 -4.89 -1.90
CA ASP A 447 -29.94 -4.32 -0.91
C ASP A 447 -31.27 -3.91 -1.55
N LEU A 448 -31.21 -3.14 -2.64
CA LEU A 448 -32.40 -2.75 -3.39
C LEU A 448 -33.18 -3.95 -3.92
N GLY A 449 -32.51 -4.97 -4.44
CA GLY A 449 -33.17 -6.20 -4.91
C GLY A 449 -34.05 -6.83 -3.82
N THR A 450 -33.59 -6.81 -2.57
CA THR A 450 -34.37 -7.32 -1.43
C THR A 450 -35.58 -6.43 -1.11
N GLU A 451 -35.39 -5.11 -1.13
CA GLU A 451 -36.46 -4.15 -0.87
C GLU A 451 -37.52 -4.14 -1.98
N LEU A 452 -37.13 -4.26 -3.25
CA LEU A 452 -38.06 -4.41 -4.38
C LEU A 452 -38.92 -5.68 -4.23
N GLN A 453 -38.30 -6.80 -3.84
CA GLN A 453 -39.03 -8.04 -3.61
C GLN A 453 -40.02 -7.92 -2.45
N LYS A 454 -39.64 -7.19 -1.39
CA LYS A 454 -40.50 -6.89 -0.24
C LYS A 454 -41.68 -6.00 -0.65
N ALA A 455 -41.45 -4.97 -1.46
CA ALA A 455 -42.51 -4.10 -2.01
C ALA A 455 -43.48 -4.87 -2.91
N GLU A 456 -42.99 -5.73 -3.81
CA GLU A 456 -43.82 -6.61 -4.64
C GLU A 456 -44.72 -7.50 -3.77
N PHE A 457 -44.14 -8.12 -2.74
CA PHE A 457 -44.88 -9.01 -1.86
C PHE A 457 -45.97 -8.26 -1.08
N ALA A 458 -45.63 -7.08 -0.55
CA ALA A 458 -46.59 -6.23 0.16
C ALA A 458 -47.79 -5.87 -0.72
N ILE A 459 -47.57 -5.48 -1.97
CA ILE A 459 -48.64 -5.18 -2.93
C ILE A 459 -49.53 -6.41 -3.16
N LYS A 460 -48.94 -7.57 -3.45
CA LYS A 460 -49.69 -8.79 -3.79
C LYS A 460 -50.49 -9.38 -2.63
N LYS A 461 -50.08 -9.07 -1.39
CA LYS A 461 -50.75 -9.53 -0.16
C LYS A 461 -51.53 -8.42 0.53
N SER A 462 -51.62 -7.23 -0.07
CA SER A 462 -52.28 -6.06 0.54
C SER A 462 -51.72 -5.70 1.92
N LEU A 463 -50.40 -5.85 2.12
CA LEU A 463 -49.70 -5.48 3.35
C LEU A 463 -49.13 -4.06 3.25
N LYS A 464 -48.90 -3.43 4.41
CA LYS A 464 -48.20 -2.15 4.48
C LYS A 464 -46.70 -2.35 4.21
N TYR A 465 -46.17 -1.64 3.23
CA TYR A 465 -44.74 -1.55 2.97
C TYR A 465 -44.14 -0.32 3.63
N GLU A 466 -42.99 -0.49 4.27
CA GLU A 466 -42.09 0.58 4.67
C GLU A 466 -40.65 0.09 4.45
N GLN A 467 -39.84 0.89 3.75
CA GLN A 467 -38.46 0.53 3.45
C GLN A 467 -37.67 0.30 4.75
N ASP A 468 -36.73 -0.66 4.73
CA ASP A 468 -35.88 -1.06 5.87
C ASP A 468 -36.62 -1.63 7.09
N LYS A 469 -37.95 -1.70 7.07
CA LYS A 469 -38.77 -2.33 8.13
C LYS A 469 -39.25 -3.72 7.74
N PRO A 470 -39.49 -4.62 8.72
CA PRO A 470 -40.10 -5.91 8.44
C PRO A 470 -41.54 -5.74 7.93
N LEU A 471 -42.01 -6.69 7.11
CA LEU A 471 -43.43 -6.81 6.82
C LEU A 471 -44.15 -7.40 8.03
N HIS A 472 -45.27 -6.80 8.41
CA HIS A 472 -46.17 -7.32 9.42
C HIS A 472 -47.31 -8.05 8.70
N PHE A 473 -47.43 -9.35 8.99
CA PHE A 473 -48.36 -10.28 8.36
C PHE A 473 -49.65 -10.44 9.16
#